data_AF-A0A8D8U4C2-F1
#
_entry.id   AF-A0A8D8U4C2-F1
#
_cell.length_a   1.000
_cell.length_b   1.000
_cell.length_c   1.000
_cell.angle_alpha   90.00
_cell.angle_beta   90.00
_cell.angle_gamma   90.00
#
_symmetry.space_group_name_H-M   'P 1'
#
loop_
_entity.id
_entity.type
_entity.pdbx_description
1 polymer ?
#
loop_
_entity_poly.entity_id
_entity_poly.type
_entity_poly.pdbx_seq_one_letter_code
_entity_poly.pdbx_strand_id
1 'polypeptide(L)'
;ASKYFYNNLLKSGVKIYEFKKFLLHTKSLLIDDKVSILGTVNFDIRSFCLNSEIILVIEDNNFSSIISQIQKKYIKKSKFVNFIKWKNRSFLCIVIEYFFFLFF
;
A
#
# COMPACT_ATOMS: atom_id res chain seq x y z
N ALA A 1 -2.54 2.43 -12.35
CA ALA A 1 -2.86 1.03 -12.03
C ALA A 1 -3.36 0.84 -10.59
N SER A 2 -2.55 1.08 -9.54
CA SER A 2 -2.89 0.68 -8.14
C SER A 2 -4.20 1.24 -7.54
N LYS A 3 -4.63 2.44 -7.96
CA LYS A 3 -5.89 3.06 -7.51
C LYS A 3 -7.14 2.27 -7.87
N TYR A 4 -7.07 1.42 -8.89
CA TYR A 4 -8.17 0.53 -9.28
C TYR A 4 -8.66 -0.32 -8.10
N PHE A 5 -7.75 -0.86 -7.29
CA PHE A 5 -8.08 -1.72 -6.14
C PHE A 5 -8.64 -0.96 -4.94
N TYR A 6 -8.49 0.37 -4.88
CA TYR A 6 -8.94 1.15 -3.72
C TYR A 6 -10.44 1.02 -3.50
N ASN A 7 -11.23 0.90 -4.57
CA ASN A 7 -12.69 0.79 -4.43
C ASN A 7 -13.07 -0.47 -3.64
N ASN A 8 -12.46 -1.61 -3.94
CA ASN A 8 -12.75 -2.87 -3.26
C ASN A 8 -12.19 -2.86 -1.84
N LEU A 9 -10.96 -2.37 -1.66
CA LEU A 9 -10.32 -2.29 -0.33
C LEU A 9 -11.10 -1.36 0.62
N LEU A 10 -11.49 -0.17 0.16
CA LEU A 10 -12.25 0.77 0.99
C LEU A 10 -13.65 0.23 1.34
N LYS A 11 -14.30 -0.49 0.41
CA LYS A 11 -15.59 -1.16 0.69
C LYS A 11 -15.45 -2.24 1.77
N SER A 12 -14.33 -2.96 1.81
CA SER A 12 -14.03 -3.97 2.83
C SER A 12 -13.56 -3.38 4.17
N GLY A 13 -13.56 -2.05 4.34
CA GLY A 13 -13.16 -1.38 5.58
C GLY A 13 -11.66 -1.13 5.73
N VAL A 14 -10.86 -1.40 4.70
CA VAL A 14 -9.41 -1.13 4.72
C VAL A 14 -9.18 0.38 4.74
N LYS A 15 -8.31 0.83 5.65
CA LYS A 15 -7.92 2.25 5.74
C LYS A 15 -6.72 2.51 4.83
N ILE A 16 -6.92 3.38 3.85
CA ILE A 16 -5.87 3.76 2.89
C ILE A 16 -5.36 5.17 3.20
N TYR A 17 -4.03 5.31 3.22
CA TYR A 17 -3.34 6.58 3.44
C TYR A 17 -2.35 6.82 2.30
N GLU A 18 -2.49 7.93 1.59
CA GLU A 18 -1.59 8.33 0.50
C GLU A 18 -0.49 9.27 1.02
N PHE A 19 0.77 8.82 0.95
CA PHE A 19 1.93 9.64 1.29
C PHE A 19 2.22 10.65 0.18
N LYS A 20 2.29 11.95 0.51
CA LYS A 20 2.35 13.04 -0.51
C LYS A 20 3.68 13.77 -0.64
N LYS A 21 4.67 13.48 0.21
CA LYS A 21 5.85 14.34 0.32
C LYS A 21 6.94 13.99 -0.70
N PHE A 22 7.29 12.71 -0.80
CA PHE A 22 8.31 12.17 -1.70
C PHE A 22 7.93 10.74 -2.10
N LEU A 23 8.68 10.13 -3.02
CA LEU A 23 8.53 8.71 -3.35
C LEU A 23 8.82 7.84 -2.11
N LEU A 24 7.81 7.13 -1.65
CA LEU A 24 7.96 6.13 -0.59
C LEU A 24 8.31 4.79 -1.24
N HIS A 25 9.60 4.47 -1.31
CA HIS A 25 10.08 3.20 -1.89
C HIS A 25 10.07 2.02 -0.91
N THR A 26 9.83 2.30 0.38
CA THR A 26 9.78 1.30 1.45
C THR A 26 8.63 0.33 1.21
N LYS A 27 8.95 -0.96 1.15
CA LYS A 27 7.97 -2.05 1.17
C LYS A 27 8.16 -2.80 2.47
N SER A 28 7.19 -2.64 3.35
CA SER A 28 7.19 -3.26 4.66
C SER A 28 5.79 -3.73 5.00
N LEU A 29 5.68 -4.91 5.59
CA LEU A 29 4.46 -5.44 6.19
C LEU A 29 4.73 -5.67 7.67
N LEU A 30 3.74 -5.36 8.51
CA LEU A 30 3.77 -5.65 9.93
C LEU A 30 2.48 -6.38 10.29
N ILE A 31 2.60 -7.55 10.90
CA ILE A 31 1.47 -8.39 11.31
C ILE A 31 1.43 -8.42 12.83
N ASP A 32 0.29 -8.02 13.40
CA ASP A 32 -0.01 -8.05 14.84
C ASP A 32 1.06 -7.43 15.75
N ASP A 33 1.81 -6.43 15.24
CA ASP A 33 2.98 -5.82 15.92
C ASP A 33 4.07 -6.85 16.35
N LYS A 34 4.08 -8.05 15.77
CA LYS A 34 4.99 -9.16 16.12
C LYS A 34 5.92 -9.57 14.98
N VAL A 35 5.37 -9.72 13.78
CA VAL A 35 6.13 -10.18 12.60
C VAL A 35 6.30 -9.02 11.65
N SER A 36 7.56 -8.66 11.39
CA SER A 36 7.96 -7.64 10.43
C SER A 36 8.49 -8.30 9.17
N ILE A 37 7.98 -7.88 8.02
CA ILE A 37 8.47 -8.32 6.70
C ILE A 37 8.95 -7.12 5.93
N LEU A 38 10.17 -7.20 5.40
CA LEU A 38 10.81 -6.16 4.61
C LEU A 38 11.35 -6.77 3.32
N GLY A 39 11.33 -6.03 2.21
CA GLY A 39 11.90 -6.56 0.99
C GLY A 39 11.85 -5.62 -0.19
N THR A 40 12.29 -6.13 -1.33
CA THR A 40 12.20 -5.44 -2.62
C THR A 40 10.87 -5.68 -3.34
N VAL A 41 10.04 -6.58 -2.79
CA VAL A 41 8.73 -7.00 -3.32
C VAL A 41 7.75 -5.85 -3.42
N ASN A 42 7.34 -5.51 -4.64
CA ASN A 42 6.07 -4.79 -4.82
C ASN A 42 4.94 -5.81 -4.60
N PHE A 43 3.91 -5.46 -3.84
CA PHE A 43 2.76 -6.33 -3.55
C PHE A 43 1.83 -6.50 -4.78
N ASP A 44 2.39 -6.91 -5.92
CA ASP A 44 1.70 -7.17 -7.16
C ASP A 44 2.08 -8.58 -7.66
N ILE A 45 1.12 -9.32 -8.21
CA ILE A 45 1.30 -10.70 -8.73
C ILE A 45 2.49 -10.83 -9.69
N ARG A 46 2.80 -9.77 -10.43
CA ARG A 46 3.91 -9.74 -11.37
C ARG A 46 5.27 -9.80 -10.67
N SER A 47 5.42 -9.11 -9.52
CA SER A 47 6.62 -9.12 -8.69
C SER A 47 6.85 -10.50 -8.06
N PHE A 48 5.79 -11.09 -7.50
CA PHE A 48 5.84 -12.44 -6.92
C PHE A 48 6.20 -13.56 -7.90
N CYS A 49 5.87 -13.42 -9.19
CA CYS A 49 6.05 -14.48 -10.18
C CYS A 49 7.30 -14.35 -11.06
N LEU A 50 7.86 -13.14 -11.24
CA LEU A 50 8.87 -12.90 -12.27
C LEU A 50 10.17 -12.27 -11.76
N ASN A 51 10.20 -11.70 -10.56
CA ASN A 51 11.39 -11.01 -10.05
C ASN A 51 12.11 -11.83 -8.98
N SER A 52 13.45 -11.83 -9.03
CA SER A 52 14.28 -12.29 -7.91
C SER A 52 14.22 -11.27 -6.78
N GLU A 53 13.23 -11.42 -5.91
CA GLU A 53 12.99 -10.50 -4.79
C GLU A 53 13.54 -11.09 -3.49
N ILE A 54 14.15 -10.24 -2.67
CA ILE A 54 14.62 -10.64 -1.35
C ILE A 54 13.55 -10.22 -0.34
N ILE A 55 13.10 -11.19 0.46
CA ILE A 55 12.17 -11.00 1.56
C ILE A 55 12.90 -11.37 2.85
N LEU A 56 12.92 -10.43 3.79
CA LEU A 56 13.39 -10.64 5.15
C LEU A 56 12.18 -10.72 6.07
N VAL A 57 12.02 -11.84 6.76
CA VAL A 57 10.99 -12.04 7.79
C VAL A 57 11.69 -12.02 9.14
N ILE A 58 11.27 -11.09 10.00
CA ILE A 58 11.82 -10.92 11.35
C ILE A 58 10.68 -11.07 12.35
N GLU A 59 10.81 -12.06 13.22
CA GLU A 59 9.93 -12.27 14.37
C GLU A 59 10.65 -11.83 15.64
N ASP A 60 10.68 -10.51 15.85
CA ASP A 60 11.26 -9.90 17.05
C ASP A 60 10.41 -8.68 17.46
N ASN A 61 9.99 -8.66 18.72
CA ASN A 61 9.09 -7.63 19.22
C ASN A 61 9.73 -6.23 19.22
N ASN A 62 11.03 -6.14 19.53
CA ASN A 62 11.73 -4.86 19.58
C ASN A 62 11.83 -4.29 18.16
N PHE A 63 12.24 -5.10 17.19
CA PHE A 63 12.29 -4.72 15.78
C PHE A 63 10.92 -4.35 15.24
N SER A 64 9.90 -5.15 15.52
CA SER A 64 8.52 -4.87 15.11
C SER A 64 7.98 -3.57 15.68
N SER A 65 8.34 -3.22 16.92
CA SER A 65 7.99 -1.92 17.50
C SER A 65 8.62 -0.74 16.74
N ILE A 66 9.88 -0.88 16.29
CA ILE A 66 10.59 0.15 15.52
C ILE A 66 9.90 0.34 14.16
N ILE A 67 9.57 -0.75 13.46
CA ILE A 67 8.85 -0.71 12.19
C ILE A 67 7.47 -0.08 12.36
N SER A 68 6.71 -0.45 13.40
CA SER A 68 5.41 0.15 13.75
C SER A 68 5.53 1.67 13.91
N GLN A 69 6.55 2.15 14.61
CA GLN A 69 6.79 3.59 14.80
C GLN A 69 7.13 4.30 13.49
N ILE A 70 7.95 3.70 12.62
CA ILE A 70 8.30 4.25 11.30
C ILE A 70 7.04 4.34 10.43
N GLN A 71 6.25 3.28 10.36
CA GLN A 71 4.99 3.26 9.60
C GLN A 71 4.00 4.32 10.12
N LYS A 72 3.86 4.46 11.45
CA LYS A 72 3.03 5.53 12.07
C LYS A 72 3.50 6.93 11.68
N LYS A 73 4.83 7.16 11.57
CA LYS A 73 5.37 8.45 11.07
C LYS A 73 4.99 8.70 9.61
N TYR A 74 4.96 7.68 8.76
CA TYR A 74 4.49 7.81 7.39
C TYR A 74 2.98 8.10 7.33
N ILE A 75 2.18 7.36 8.09
CA ILE A 75 0.71 7.57 8.16
C ILE A 75 0.38 8.99 8.62
N LYS A 76 1.06 9.52 9.65
CA LYS A 76 0.87 10.91 10.12
C LYS A 76 1.15 11.97 9.06
N LYS A 77 2.04 11.68 8.10
CA LYS A 77 2.38 12.55 6.97
C LYS A 77 1.57 12.24 5.70
N SER A 78 0.62 11.33 5.79
CA SER A 78 -0.19 10.88 4.67
C SER A 78 -1.59 11.45 4.74
N LYS A 79 -2.25 11.52 3.58
CA LYS A 79 -3.65 11.92 3.49
C LYS A 79 -4.55 10.68 3.53
N PHE A 80 -5.48 10.65 4.47
CA PHE A 80 -6.51 9.60 4.50
C PHE A 80 -7.41 9.67 3.26
N VAL A 81 -7.65 8.51 2.65
CA VAL A 81 -8.56 8.38 1.51
C VAL A 81 -9.96 8.12 2.04
N ASN A 82 -10.81 9.14 1.97
CA ASN A 82 -12.21 9.03 2.38
C ASN A 82 -13.03 8.31 1.29
N PHE A 83 -13.72 7.24 1.66
CA PHE A 83 -14.56 6.45 0.75
C PHE A 83 -15.67 7.25 0.04
N ILE A 84 -16.36 8.14 0.76
CA ILE A 84 -17.45 8.97 0.19
C ILE A 84 -16.88 9.88 -0.90
N LYS A 85 -15.75 10.52 -0.61
CA LYS A 85 -15.03 11.36 -1.59
C LYS A 85 -14.47 10.53 -2.75
N TRP A 86 -14.05 9.30 -2.48
CA TRP A 86 -13.53 8.37 -3.49
C TRP A 86 -14.61 7.92 -4.49
N LYS A 87 -15.84 7.74 -4.02
CA LYS A 87 -16.99 7.33 -4.85
C LYS A 87 -17.48 8.46 -5.75
N ASN A 88 -17.38 9.72 -5.31
CA ASN A 88 -17.85 10.90 -6.06
C ASN A 88 -16.83 11.45 -7.08
N ARG A 89 -15.89 10.63 -7.56
CA ARG A 89 -14.89 11.05 -8.56
C ARG A 89 -15.52 11.10 -9.96
N SER A 90 -14.95 11.92 -10.85
CA SER A 90 -15.47 12.07 -12.21
C SER A 90 -15.39 10.76 -13.00
N PHE A 91 -16.41 10.49 -13.80
CA PHE A 91 -16.49 9.29 -14.65
C PHE A 91 -15.29 9.16 -15.59
N LEU A 92 -14.81 10.29 -16.13
CA LEU A 92 -13.66 10.34 -17.02
C LEU A 92 -12.36 9.85 -16.36
N CYS A 93 -12.14 10.18 -15.07
CA CYS A 93 -11.01 9.66 -14.30
C CYS A 93 -11.08 8.15 -14.12
N ILE A 94 -12.29 7.60 -13.91
CA ILE A 94 -12.49 6.15 -13.74
C ILE A 94 -12.17 5.40 -15.04
N VAL A 95 -12.65 5.91 -16.18
CA VAL A 95 -12.37 5.30 -17.50
C VAL A 95 -10.88 5.30 -17.81
N ILE A 96 -10.17 6.40 -17.53
CA ILE A 96 -8.72 6.48 -17.68
C ILE A 96 -8.01 5.47 -16.77
N GLU A 97 -8.40 5.36 -15.49
CA GLU A 97 -7.84 4.37 -14.56
C GLU A 97 -8.02 2.93 -15.08
N TYR A 98 -9.19 2.62 -15.66
CA TYR A 98 -9.51 1.30 -16.21
C TYR A 98 -8.69 1.00 -17.48
N PHE A 99 -8.52 1.98 -18.36
CA PHE A 99 -7.66 1.87 -19.54
C PHE A 99 -6.22 1.58 -19.14
N PHE A 100 -5.66 2.33 -18.19
CA PHE A 100 -4.30 2.07 -17.70
C PHE A 100 -4.18 0.69 -17.05
N PHE A 101 -5.21 0.17 -16.37
CA PHE A 101 -5.16 -1.18 -15.82
C PHE A 101 -5.17 -2.28 -16.89
N LEU A 102 -5.93 -2.10 -17.99
CA LEU A 102 -6.02 -3.10 -19.05
C LEU A 102 -4.76 -3.16 -19.92
N PHE A 103 -4.13 -2.01 -20.16
CA PHE A 103 -3.05 -1.88 -21.13
C PHE A 103 -1.64 -1.74 -20.52
N PHE A 104 -1.50 -1.52 -19.21
CA PHE A 104 -0.23 -1.41 -18.49
C PHE A 104 -0.21 -2.25 -17.20
#